data_AF-E0NTL4-F1
#
_entry.id   AF-E0NTL4-F1
#
_cell.length_a   1.000
_cell.length_b   1.000
_cell.length_c   1.000
_cell.angle_alpha   90.00
_cell.angle_beta   90.00
_cell.angle_gamma   90.00
#
_symmetry.space_group_name_H-M   'P 1'
#
loop_
_entity.id
_entity.type
_entity.pdbx_description
1 polymer ?
#
loop_
_entity_poly.entity_id
_entity_poly.type
_entity_poly.pdbx_seq_one_letter_code
_entity_poly.pdbx_strand_id
1 'polypeptide(L)'
;MKTTYTMEKEEILSGVSRVICRVLNKEALQITPETTAHDVDGWDSLSNMKIISETEKAFGMKFKLREIVRMKNVGEMCDVIASRL
;
A
#
# COMPACT_ATOMS: atom_id res chain seq x y z
N MET A 1 8.31 -1.26 -20.65
CA MET A 1 9.33 -0.46 -19.93
C MET A 1 9.36 -0.95 -18.50
N LYS A 2 10.52 -1.35 -17.96
CA LYS A 2 10.66 -1.69 -16.53
C LYS A 2 10.82 -0.38 -15.77
N THR A 3 9.86 -0.04 -14.93
CA THR A 3 9.93 1.13 -14.04
C THR A 3 11.12 0.94 -13.11
N THR A 4 12.14 1.80 -13.19
CA THR A 4 13.27 1.76 -12.27
C THR A 4 12.79 2.27 -10.91
N TYR A 5 12.74 1.40 -9.91
CA TYR A 5 12.40 1.76 -8.53
C TYR A 5 13.63 2.38 -7.85
N THR A 6 13.46 3.52 -7.18
CA THR A 6 14.50 4.09 -6.32
C THR A 6 14.51 3.35 -4.98
N MET A 7 15.65 3.31 -4.29
CA MET A 7 15.78 2.63 -2.97
C MET A 7 14.71 3.10 -1.98
N GLU A 8 14.40 4.40 -1.97
CA GLU A 8 13.33 4.98 -1.16
C GLU A 8 11.96 4.36 -1.45
N LYS A 9 11.62 4.15 -2.73
CA LYS A 9 10.33 3.59 -3.13
C LYS A 9 10.24 2.09 -2.84
N GLU A 10 11.37 1.38 -2.86
CA GLU A 10 11.46 -0.02 -2.43
C GLU A 10 11.23 -0.16 -0.91
N GLU A 11 11.77 0.76 -0.11
CA GLU A 11 11.53 0.80 1.34
C GLU A 11 10.07 1.09 1.67
N ILE A 12 9.45 2.05 0.96
CA ILE A 12 8.01 2.34 1.10
C ILE A 12 7.19 1.10 0.73
N LEU A 13 7.47 0.45 -0.41
CA LEU A 13 6.78 -0.75 -0.84
C LEU A 13 6.91 -1.87 0.20
N SER A 14 8.10 -2.06 0.77
CA SER A 14 8.34 -3.03 1.84
C SER A 14 7.51 -2.71 3.10
N GLY A 15 7.43 -1.43 3.49
CA GLY A 15 6.59 -0.97 4.59
C GLY A 15 5.10 -1.23 4.35
N VAL A 16 4.59 -0.85 3.18
CA VAL A 16 3.19 -1.09 2.78
C VAL A 16 2.89 -2.59 2.74
N SER A 17 3.80 -3.39 2.20
CA SER A 17 3.66 -4.86 2.15
C SER A 17 3.50 -5.47 3.55
N ARG A 18 4.31 -5.02 4.52
CA ARG A 18 4.20 -5.47 5.92
C ARG A 18 2.84 -5.11 6.53
N VAL A 19 2.32 -3.92 6.23
CA VAL A 19 0.99 -3.50 6.69
C VAL A 19 -0.10 -4.40 6.12
N ILE A 20 -0.06 -4.67 4.81
CA ILE A 20 -1.03 -5.55 4.14
C ILE A 20 -0.99 -6.96 4.74
N CYS A 21 0.19 -7.56 4.84
CA CYS A 21 0.39 -8.88 5.45
C CYS A 21 -0.18 -8.95 6.87
N ARG A 22 0.08 -7.93 7.70
CA ARG A 22 -0.42 -7.86 9.08
C ARG A 22 -1.94 -7.73 9.15
N VAL A 23 -2.53 -6.84 8.34
CA VAL A 23 -3.99 -6.60 8.37
C VAL A 23 -4.76 -7.82 7.86
N LEU A 24 -4.22 -8.50 6.85
CA LEU A 24 -4.85 -9.69 6.26
C LEU A 24 -4.47 -11.00 6.98
N ASN A 25 -3.59 -10.92 7.99
CA ASN A 25 -3.06 -12.08 8.71
C ASN A 25 -2.46 -13.14 7.77
N LYS A 26 -1.67 -12.69 6.79
CA LYS A 26 -0.98 -13.56 5.81
C LYS A 26 0.52 -13.29 5.87
N GLU A 27 1.32 -14.33 6.11
CA GLU A 27 2.75 -14.18 6.44
C GLU A 27 3.66 -13.85 5.26
N ALA A 28 3.27 -14.19 4.03
CA ALA A 28 4.15 -14.11 2.86
C ALA A 28 3.43 -13.73 1.57
N LEU A 29 2.61 -12.67 1.59
CA LEU A 29 2.05 -12.13 0.35
C LEU A 29 3.15 -11.49 -0.49
N GLN A 30 3.26 -11.94 -1.75
CA GLN A 30 4.09 -11.28 -2.75
C GLN A 30 3.35 -10.03 -3.23
N ILE A 31 3.58 -8.92 -2.54
CA ILE A 31 3.01 -7.63 -2.91
C ILE A 31 3.94 -6.96 -3.93
N THR A 32 3.35 -6.57 -5.04
CA THR A 32 4.00 -5.82 -6.12
C THR A 32 3.31 -4.47 -6.28
N PRO A 33 3.93 -3.50 -6.96
CA PRO A 33 3.27 -2.23 -7.28
C PRO A 33 1.94 -2.39 -8.01
N GLU A 34 1.81 -3.42 -8.83
CA GLU A 34 0.61 -3.70 -9.60
C GLU A 34 -0.49 -4.38 -8.78
N THR A 35 -0.17 -4.90 -7.59
CA THR A 35 -1.12 -5.61 -6.74
C THR A 35 -2.31 -4.71 -6.38
N THR A 36 -3.51 -5.24 -6.59
CA THR A 36 -4.79 -4.64 -6.23
C THR A 36 -5.49 -5.47 -5.15
N ALA A 37 -6.56 -4.94 -4.56
CA ALA A 37 -7.40 -5.70 -3.63
C ALA A 37 -8.01 -6.96 -4.28
N HIS A 38 -8.24 -6.96 -5.59
CA HIS A 38 -8.80 -8.12 -6.30
C HIS A 38 -7.80 -9.27 -6.44
N ASP A 39 -6.50 -9.00 -6.36
CA ASP A 39 -5.45 -10.00 -6.52
C ASP A 39 -5.16 -10.75 -5.22
N VAL A 40 -5.69 -10.27 -4.09
CA VAL A 40 -5.37 -10.78 -2.75
C VAL A 40 -6.63 -11.27 -2.06
N ASP A 41 -6.71 -12.58 -1.88
CA ASP A 41 -7.80 -13.19 -1.12
C ASP A 41 -7.87 -12.63 0.32
N GLY A 42 -9.08 -12.28 0.76
CA GLY A 42 -9.35 -11.64 2.04
C GLY A 42 -9.22 -10.12 2.04
N TRP A 43 -8.78 -9.49 0.92
CA TRP A 43 -8.74 -8.04 0.79
C TRP A 43 -10.08 -7.51 0.24
N ASP A 44 -10.96 -7.13 1.17
CA ASP A 44 -12.27 -6.50 0.95
C ASP A 44 -12.30 -5.01 1.35
N SER A 45 -13.47 -4.39 1.34
CA SER A 45 -13.64 -2.97 1.71
C SER A 45 -13.24 -2.67 3.17
N LEU A 46 -13.49 -3.58 4.10
CA LEU A 46 -13.21 -3.37 5.53
C LEU A 46 -11.71 -3.46 5.81
N SER A 47 -11.05 -4.48 5.27
CA SER A 47 -9.60 -4.63 5.32
C SER A 47 -8.90 -3.50 4.57
N ASN A 48 -9.44 -3.02 3.45
CA ASN A 48 -8.90 -1.84 2.76
C ASN A 48 -8.89 -0.59 3.65
N MET A 49 -9.97 -0.31 4.39
CA MET A 49 -10.00 0.79 5.36
C MET A 49 -8.96 0.61 6.48
N LYS A 50 -8.76 -0.62 6.96
CA LYS A 50 -7.73 -0.94 7.95
C LYS A 50 -6.31 -0.76 7.39
N ILE A 51 -6.04 -1.20 6.17
CA ILE A 51 -4.76 -1.03 5.48
C ILE A 51 -4.42 0.45 5.35
N ILE A 52 -5.37 1.28 4.92
CA ILE A 52 -5.19 2.73 4.84
C ILE A 52 -4.83 3.30 6.22
N SER A 53 -5.61 2.98 7.25
CA SER A 53 -5.41 3.48 8.62
C SER A 53 -4.06 3.05 9.23
N GLU A 54 -3.65 1.80 9.03
CA GLU A 54 -2.37 1.29 9.53
C GLU A 54 -1.18 1.83 8.71
N THR A 55 -1.36 2.07 7.41
CA THR A 55 -0.35 2.72 6.56
C THR A 55 -0.13 4.16 6.99
N GLU A 56 -1.20 4.92 7.25
CA GLU A 56 -1.12 6.27 7.81
C GLU A 56 -0.32 6.32 9.11
N LYS A 57 -0.53 5.35 10.02
CA LYS A 57 0.23 5.23 11.26
C LYS A 57 1.70 4.89 11.01
N ALA A 58 1.97 3.94 10.12
CA ALA A 58 3.32 3.47 9.81
C ALA A 58 4.21 4.57 9.24
N PHE A 59 3.64 5.44 8.40
CA PHE A 59 4.37 6.51 7.73
C PHE A 59 4.14 7.90 8.35
N GLY A 60 3.39 8.00 9.45
CA GLY A 60 3.15 9.26 10.15
C GLY A 60 2.40 10.31 9.33
N MET A 61 1.53 9.89 8.40
CA MET A 61 0.82 10.78 7.47
C MET A 61 -0.68 10.46 7.39
N LYS A 62 -1.47 11.34 6.75
CA LYS A 62 -2.91 11.13 6.51
C LYS A 62 -3.27 11.23 5.04
N PHE A 63 -3.87 10.20 4.47
CA PHE A 63 -4.38 10.26 3.11
C PHE A 63 -5.59 11.21 3.05
N LYS A 64 -5.69 11.96 1.95
CA LYS A 64 -6.88 12.72 1.62
C LYS A 64 -7.90 11.76 1.00
N LEU A 65 -9.18 12.00 1.23
CA LEU A 65 -10.25 11.18 0.64
C LEU A 65 -10.12 11.04 -0.89
N ARG A 66 -9.74 12.11 -1.59
CA ARG A 66 -9.52 12.07 -3.05
C ARG A 66 -8.36 11.18 -3.48
N GLU A 67 -7.33 11.02 -2.65
CA GLU A 67 -6.21 10.12 -2.94
C GLU A 67 -6.67 8.68 -2.76
N ILE A 68 -7.38 8.39 -1.65
CA ILE A 68 -7.96 7.06 -1.38
C ILE A 68 -8.88 6.60 -2.52
N VAL A 69 -9.77 7.47 -2.99
CA VAL A 69 -10.73 7.12 -4.06
C VAL A 69 -10.05 6.94 -5.42
N ARG A 70 -8.91 7.60 -5.67
CA ARG A 70 -8.21 7.52 -6.95
C ARG A 70 -7.20 6.39 -7.03
N MET A 71 -6.70 5.94 -5.87
CA MET A 71 -5.70 4.89 -5.76
C MET A 71 -6.26 3.55 -6.20
N LYS A 72 -5.60 2.91 -7.15
CA LYS A 72 -6.05 1.64 -7.78
C LYS A 72 -5.24 0.43 -7.37
N ASN A 73 -3.97 0.64 -7.01
CA ASN A 73 -3.02 -0.41 -6.70
C ASN A 73 -2.03 0.07 -5.63
N VAL A 74 -1.20 -0.86 -5.15
CA VAL A 74 -0.18 -0.59 -4.14
C VAL A 74 0.87 0.41 -4.62
N GLY A 75 1.19 0.42 -5.92
CA GLY A 75 2.15 1.36 -6.51
C GLY A 75 1.71 2.81 -6.35
N GLU A 76 0.44 3.10 -6.65
CA GLU A 76 -0.15 4.43 -6.47
C GLU A 76 -0.22 4.82 -4.98
N MET A 77 -0.42 3.83 -4.07
CA MET A 77 -0.29 4.08 -2.63
C MET A 77 1.12 4.54 -2.26
N CYS A 78 2.14 3.83 -2.78
CA CYS A 78 3.54 4.16 -2.55
C CYS A 78 3.90 5.53 -3.11
N ASP A 79 3.37 5.91 -4.28
CA ASP A 79 3.58 7.23 -4.88
C ASP A 79 3.04 8.36 -4.01
N VAL A 80 1.85 8.18 -3.43
CA VAL A 80 1.29 9.18 -2.50
C VAL A 80 2.14 9.30 -1.24
N ILE A 81 2.64 8.20 -0.70
CA ILE A 81 3.53 8.20 0.47
C ILE A 81 4.85 8.92 0.13
N ALA A 82 5.50 8.54 -0.98
CA ALA A 82 6.75 9.13 -1.43
C ALA A 82 6.63 10.64 -1.67
N SER A 83 5.46 11.14 -2.12
CA SER A 83 5.24 12.57 -2.32
C SER A 83 5.21 13.42 -1.03
N ARG A 84 5.30 12.79 0.15
CA ARG A 84 5.11 13.41 1.47
C ARG A 84 6.25 13.15 2.44
N LEU A 85 7.21 12.31 2.06
CA LEU A 85 8.46 12.08 2.78
C LEU A 85 9.53 13.03 2.22
#